data_AF-A0A701YXS1-F1
#
_entry.id   AF-A0A701YXS1-F1
#
_cell.length_a   1.000
_cell.length_b   1.000
_cell.length_c   1.000
_cell.angle_alpha   90.00
_cell.angle_beta   90.00
_cell.angle_gamma   90.00
#
_symmetry.space_group_name_H-M   'P 1'
#
loop_
_entity.id
_entity.type
_entity.pdbx_description
1 polymer ?
#
loop_
_entity_poly.entity_id
_entity_poly.type
_entity_poly.pdbx_seq_one_letter_code
_entity_poly.pdbx_strand_id
1 'polypeptide(L)'
;MRIGHGFDVHAFGGEGPIIIGGVRIPYEKGLLAHSDGDVALHALTDALLGAAALGDIGKLFPDTDPAFKGADSRELLREAWRRIQAKGYTLGNVDVTIIAQAPKMLPHIPQMRIFIAEDLGCHMDNVNVKATTTEKLGFTGRGEGIACEAVALLMKAAK
;
A
#
# COMPACT_ATOMS: atom_id res chain seq x y z
N MET A 1 6.85 3.25 21.17
CA MET A 1 6.52 3.60 19.77
C MET A 1 7.53 2.95 18.85
N ARG A 2 7.13 2.61 17.62
CA ARG A 2 8.00 2.13 16.55
C ARG A 2 7.56 2.79 15.26
N ILE A 3 8.51 3.20 14.43
CA ILE A 3 8.23 3.74 13.09
C ILE A 3 8.67 2.73 12.05
N GLY A 4 7.94 2.68 10.95
CA GLY A 4 8.37 1.98 9.74
C GLY A 4 8.05 2.82 8.51
N HIS A 5 8.82 2.54 7.47
CA HIS A 5 8.72 3.18 6.17
C HIS A 5 8.70 2.07 5.13
N GLY A 6 7.84 2.21 4.13
CA GLY A 6 7.76 1.32 3.00
C GLY A 6 7.74 2.11 1.70
N PHE A 7 8.32 1.51 0.68
CA PHE A 7 8.39 2.06 -0.66
C PHE A 7 8.09 0.92 -1.63
N ASP A 8 7.23 1.18 -2.61
CA ASP A 8 6.95 0.23 -3.67
C ASP A 8 6.80 0.95 -5.01
N VAL A 9 7.04 0.22 -6.11
CA VAL A 9 6.94 0.73 -7.46
C VAL A 9 6.47 -0.35 -8.43
N HIS A 10 5.47 -0.01 -9.24
CA HIS A 10 4.99 -0.86 -10.32
C HIS A 10 5.04 -0.13 -11.66
N ALA A 11 5.56 -0.81 -12.67
CA ALA A 11 5.56 -0.32 -14.04
C ALA A 11 4.15 -0.43 -14.64
N PHE A 12 3.78 0.51 -15.51
CA PHE A 12 2.57 0.36 -16.33
C PHE A 12 2.77 -0.74 -17.38
N GLY A 13 1.71 -1.49 -17.64
CA GLY A 13 1.68 -2.49 -18.70
C GLY A 13 0.32 -3.14 -18.83
N GLY A 14 0.08 -3.78 -19.98
CA GLY A 14 -1.22 -4.40 -20.29
C GLY A 14 -2.38 -3.39 -20.33
N GLU A 15 -3.60 -3.93 -20.35
CA GLU A 15 -4.84 -3.16 -20.30
C GLU A 15 -5.25 -2.91 -18.84
N GLY A 16 -5.82 -1.74 -18.57
CA GLY A 16 -6.35 -1.40 -17.25
C GLY A 16 -7.58 -2.22 -16.85
N PRO A 17 -8.19 -1.94 -15.68
CA PRO A 17 -7.94 -0.80 -14.80
C PRO A 17 -6.66 -0.95 -13.93
N ILE A 18 -6.29 0.12 -13.21
CA ILE A 18 -5.34 0.01 -12.10
C ILE A 18 -6.08 -0.18 -10.77
N ILE A 19 -5.42 -0.79 -9.80
CA ILE A 19 -5.89 -0.91 -8.42
C ILE A 19 -4.91 -0.19 -7.52
N ILE A 20 -5.39 0.76 -6.71
CA ILE A 20 -4.58 1.55 -5.77
C ILE A 20 -5.38 1.75 -4.49
N GLY A 21 -4.82 1.39 -3.33
CA GLY A 21 -5.48 1.47 -2.03
C GLY A 21 -6.79 0.67 -1.97
N GLY A 22 -6.89 -0.45 -2.69
CA GLY A 22 -8.07 -1.29 -2.87
C GLY A 22 -9.11 -0.75 -3.85
N VAL A 23 -8.86 0.42 -4.46
CA VAL A 23 -9.82 1.07 -5.36
C VAL A 23 -9.46 0.79 -6.82
N ARG A 24 -10.43 0.25 -7.58
CA ARG A 24 -10.33 0.14 -9.04
C ARG A 24 -10.48 1.52 -9.68
N ILE A 25 -9.45 2.00 -10.35
CA ILE A 25 -9.42 3.30 -11.02
C ILE A 25 -9.43 3.08 -12.53
N PRO A 26 -10.43 3.62 -13.26
CA PRO A 26 -10.44 3.56 -14.71
C PRO A 26 -9.21 4.25 -15.30
N TYR A 27 -8.42 3.47 -16.04
CA TYR A 27 -7.25 3.96 -16.76
C TYR A 27 -6.97 3.03 -17.95
N GLU A 28 -6.31 3.56 -18.98
CA GLU A 28 -6.01 2.81 -20.22
C GLU A 28 -5.01 1.67 -19.98
N LYS A 29 -4.09 1.83 -19.02
CA LYS A 29 -3.04 0.85 -18.70
C LYS A 29 -3.29 0.21 -17.34
N GLY A 30 -2.86 -1.04 -17.19
CA GLY A 30 -2.76 -1.73 -15.90
C GLY A 30 -1.38 -1.52 -15.25
N LEU A 31 -1.16 -2.17 -14.11
CA LEU A 31 0.14 -2.27 -13.44
C LEU A 31 0.67 -3.70 -13.54
N LEU A 32 1.95 -3.85 -13.84
CA LEU A 32 2.61 -5.15 -13.92
C LEU A 32 2.93 -5.67 -12.52
N ALA A 33 2.31 -6.78 -12.12
CA ALA A 33 2.51 -7.41 -10.82
C ALA A 33 2.18 -8.91 -10.84
N HIS A 34 2.64 -9.64 -9.82
CA HIS A 34 2.23 -11.02 -9.54
C HIS A 34 0.86 -11.10 -8.83
N SER A 35 0.51 -10.05 -8.07
CA SER A 35 -0.79 -9.81 -7.43
C SER A 35 -1.65 -8.85 -8.28
N ASP A 36 -2.63 -8.17 -7.65
CA ASP A 36 -3.44 -7.12 -8.27
C ASP A 36 -2.68 -5.79 -8.57
N GLY A 37 -1.40 -5.69 -8.16
CA GLY A 37 -0.52 -4.56 -8.44
C GLY A 37 -0.77 -3.31 -7.61
N ASP A 38 -1.39 -3.45 -6.43
CA ASP A 38 -1.66 -2.33 -5.54
C ASP A 38 -0.40 -1.81 -4.81
N VAL A 39 0.31 -0.94 -5.52
CA VAL A 39 1.54 -0.29 -5.03
C VAL A 39 1.35 0.45 -3.69
N ALA A 40 0.14 0.95 -3.40
CA ALA A 40 -0.10 1.69 -2.16
C ALA A 40 -0.23 0.74 -0.96
N LEU A 41 -0.93 -0.37 -1.12
CA LEU A 41 -1.08 -1.36 -0.07
C LEU A 41 0.21 -2.15 0.17
N HIS A 42 1.01 -2.40 -0.88
CA HIS A 42 2.34 -2.99 -0.73
C HIS A 42 3.28 -2.10 0.09
N ALA A 43 3.43 -0.82 -0.29
CA ALA A 43 4.24 0.14 0.46
C ALA A 43 3.77 0.25 1.92
N LEU A 44 2.45 0.31 2.15
CA LEU A 44 1.88 0.34 3.50
C LEU A 44 2.18 -0.94 4.30
N THR A 45 2.06 -2.10 3.66
CA THR A 45 2.36 -3.40 4.27
C THR A 45 3.81 -3.47 4.73
N ASP A 46 4.75 -3.03 3.90
CA ASP A 46 6.16 -2.95 4.25
C ASP A 46 6.45 -1.95 5.39
N ALA A 47 5.80 -0.78 5.39
CA ALA A 47 5.92 0.18 6.48
C ALA A 47 5.49 -0.44 7.82
N LEU A 48 4.37 -1.18 7.82
CA LEU A 48 3.84 -1.83 9.01
C LEU A 48 4.73 -3.00 9.48
N LEU A 49 5.16 -3.87 8.57
CA LEU A 49 6.06 -4.98 8.88
C LEU A 49 7.42 -4.50 9.38
N GLY A 50 7.97 -3.46 8.75
CA GLY A 50 9.20 -2.79 9.15
C GLY A 50 9.11 -2.21 10.56
N ALA A 51 8.01 -1.49 10.87
CA ALA A 51 7.77 -0.96 12.21
C ALA A 51 7.74 -2.05 13.29
N ALA A 52 7.20 -3.23 12.97
CA ALA A 52 7.15 -4.39 13.86
C ALA A 52 8.42 -5.25 13.85
N ALA A 53 9.43 -4.91 13.03
CA ALA A 53 10.62 -5.73 12.77
C ALA A 53 10.24 -7.18 12.41
N LEU A 54 9.35 -7.34 11.41
CA LEU A 54 8.90 -8.62 10.88
C LEU A 54 9.49 -8.97 9.50
N GLY A 55 10.31 -8.09 8.94
CA GLY A 55 10.81 -8.19 7.57
C GLY A 55 9.96 -7.35 6.64
N ASP A 56 9.68 -7.90 5.46
CA ASP A 56 8.99 -7.26 4.34
C ASP A 56 7.92 -8.20 3.75
N ILE A 57 7.18 -7.68 2.77
CA ILE A 57 6.10 -8.35 2.07
C ILE A 57 6.61 -9.60 1.33
N GLY A 58 7.78 -9.54 0.68
CA GLY A 58 8.32 -10.65 -0.10
C GLY A 58 8.74 -11.84 0.75
N LYS A 59 9.21 -11.59 1.98
CA LYS A 59 9.46 -12.64 2.97
C LYS A 59 8.16 -13.26 3.47
N LEU A 60 7.11 -12.46 3.59
CA LEU A 60 5.84 -12.90 4.17
C LEU A 60 4.94 -13.62 3.16
N PHE A 61 4.98 -13.18 1.91
CA PHE A 61 4.16 -13.61 0.79
C PHE A 61 5.06 -13.77 -0.45
N PRO A 62 5.87 -14.83 -0.52
CA PRO A 62 6.81 -15.01 -1.61
C PRO A 62 6.09 -15.32 -2.94
N ASP A 63 6.54 -14.71 -4.03
CA ASP A 63 5.98 -14.90 -5.40
C ASP A 63 6.07 -16.35 -5.93
N THR A 64 6.85 -17.21 -5.26
CA THR A 64 6.99 -18.63 -5.58
C THR A 64 5.90 -19.50 -4.97
N ASP A 65 5.13 -18.99 -4.02
CA ASP A 65 4.03 -19.71 -3.41
C ASP A 65 2.76 -19.58 -4.27
N PRO A 66 2.25 -20.67 -4.85
CA PRO A 66 1.04 -20.65 -5.67
C PRO A 66 -0.19 -20.11 -4.93
N ALA A 67 -0.19 -20.16 -3.59
CA ALA A 67 -1.29 -19.66 -2.77
C ALA A 67 -1.52 -18.14 -2.89
N PHE A 68 -0.49 -17.37 -3.28
CA PHE A 68 -0.56 -15.91 -3.40
C PHE A 68 -0.63 -15.40 -4.84
N LYS A 69 -0.69 -16.31 -5.83
CA LYS A 69 -0.80 -15.91 -7.24
C LYS A 69 -2.15 -15.22 -7.48
N GLY A 70 -2.12 -13.96 -7.91
CA GLY A 70 -3.32 -13.16 -8.11
C GLY A 70 -4.05 -12.79 -6.81
N ALA A 71 -3.34 -12.75 -5.68
CA ALA A 71 -3.89 -12.35 -4.40
C ALA A 71 -4.37 -10.89 -4.41
N ASP A 72 -5.43 -10.63 -3.64
CA ASP A 72 -5.92 -9.29 -3.32
C ASP A 72 -4.99 -8.65 -2.29
N SER A 73 -4.43 -7.48 -2.60
CA SER A 73 -3.48 -6.80 -1.73
C SER A 73 -4.09 -6.37 -0.39
N ARG A 74 -5.42 -6.20 -0.30
CA ARG A 74 -6.11 -5.98 0.98
C ARG A 74 -6.06 -7.22 1.87
N GLU A 75 -6.11 -8.43 1.31
CA GLU A 75 -5.96 -9.67 2.09
C GLU A 75 -4.55 -9.79 2.65
N LEU A 76 -3.54 -9.46 1.84
CA LEU A 76 -2.14 -9.43 2.27
C LEU A 76 -1.93 -8.43 3.42
N LEU A 77 -2.49 -7.22 3.29
CA LEU A 77 -2.45 -6.20 4.35
C LEU A 77 -3.09 -6.69 5.65
N ARG A 78 -4.29 -7.30 5.57
CA ARG A 78 -5.00 -7.84 6.74
C ARG A 78 -4.20 -8.95 7.44
N GLU A 79 -3.58 -9.84 6.69
CA GLU A 79 -2.75 -10.92 7.27
C GLU A 79 -1.46 -10.37 7.91
N ALA A 80 -0.79 -9.42 7.25
CA ALA A 80 0.36 -8.73 7.84
C ALA A 80 -0.04 -8.02 9.14
N TRP A 81 -1.16 -7.30 9.14
CA TRP A 81 -1.68 -6.61 10.32
C TRP A 81 -2.00 -7.57 11.46
N ARG A 82 -2.66 -8.70 11.18
CA ARG A 82 -2.95 -9.74 12.17
C ARG A 82 -1.68 -10.25 12.87
N ARG A 83 -0.59 -10.46 12.13
CA ARG A 83 0.71 -10.88 12.69
C ARG A 83 1.36 -9.80 13.55
N ILE A 84 1.21 -8.53 13.17
CA ILE A 84 1.69 -7.39 13.94
C ILE A 84 0.93 -7.26 15.27
N GLN A 85 -0.39 -7.40 15.23
CA GLN A 85 -1.22 -7.42 16.43
C GLN A 85 -0.85 -8.59 17.36
N ALA A 86 -0.58 -9.78 16.81
CA ALA A 86 -0.12 -10.94 17.58
C ALA A 86 1.24 -10.70 18.29
N LYS A 87 2.05 -9.75 17.80
CA LYS A 87 3.30 -9.29 18.43
C LYS A 87 3.09 -8.20 19.50
N GLY A 88 1.83 -7.84 19.77
CA GLY A 88 1.46 -6.88 20.82
C GLY A 88 1.61 -5.42 20.41
N TYR A 89 1.34 -5.10 19.13
CA TYR A 89 1.32 -3.74 18.63
C TYR A 89 -0.09 -3.28 18.27
N THR A 90 -0.35 -1.98 18.47
CA THR A 90 -1.55 -1.28 18.00
C THR A 90 -1.15 -0.14 17.07
N LEU A 91 -2.09 0.33 16.25
CA LEU A 91 -1.83 1.39 15.29
C LEU A 91 -1.85 2.75 15.98
N GLY A 92 -0.82 3.56 15.73
CA GLY A 92 -0.85 4.99 15.98
C GLY A 92 -1.51 5.70 14.80
N ASN A 93 -0.80 5.78 13.68
CA ASN A 93 -1.32 6.30 12.43
C ASN A 93 -0.52 5.79 11.22
N VAL A 94 -1.08 5.98 10.02
CA VAL A 94 -0.42 5.75 8.74
C VAL A 94 -0.57 6.96 7.83
N ASP A 95 0.41 7.19 6.98
CA ASP A 95 0.39 8.24 5.96
C ASP A 95 1.04 7.72 4.67
N VAL A 96 0.30 7.78 3.56
CA VAL A 96 0.67 7.19 2.27
C VAL A 96 0.76 8.28 1.21
N THR A 97 1.85 8.31 0.44
CA THR A 97 2.06 9.23 -0.69
C THR A 97 2.09 8.45 -2.01
N ILE A 98 1.09 8.64 -2.86
CA ILE A 98 1.05 8.10 -4.21
C ILE A 98 1.75 9.08 -5.16
N ILE A 99 2.73 8.60 -5.92
CA ILE A 99 3.52 9.39 -6.85
C ILE A 99 3.20 8.94 -8.27
N ALA A 100 2.34 9.70 -8.96
CA ALA A 100 1.84 9.35 -10.29
C ALA A 100 1.62 10.60 -11.15
N GLN A 101 2.01 10.55 -12.42
CA GLN A 101 1.69 11.62 -13.37
C GLN A 101 0.23 11.59 -13.82
N ALA A 102 -0.34 10.39 -13.91
CA ALA A 102 -1.74 10.08 -14.23
C ALA A 102 -2.06 8.65 -13.76
N PRO A 103 -3.34 8.29 -13.55
CA PRO A 103 -4.53 9.15 -13.56
C PRO A 103 -4.63 10.06 -12.32
N LYS A 104 -5.67 10.88 -12.25
CA LYS A 104 -5.95 11.74 -11.08
C LYS A 104 -6.38 10.89 -9.89
N MET A 105 -5.59 10.89 -8.81
CA MET A 105 -5.89 10.11 -7.60
C MET A 105 -6.94 10.77 -6.70
N LEU A 106 -7.04 12.11 -6.70
CA LEU A 106 -7.87 12.87 -5.75
C LEU A 106 -9.32 12.36 -5.60
N PRO A 107 -10.06 12.02 -6.68
CA PRO A 107 -11.43 11.52 -6.56
C PRO A 107 -11.54 10.17 -5.82
N HIS A 108 -10.45 9.41 -5.75
CA HIS A 108 -10.42 8.04 -5.21
C HIS A 108 -9.85 7.97 -3.78
N ILE A 109 -9.10 9.00 -3.35
CA ILE A 109 -8.46 9.07 -2.03
C ILE A 109 -9.42 8.79 -0.86
N PRO A 110 -10.64 9.35 -0.79
CA PRO A 110 -11.55 9.07 0.32
C PRO A 110 -11.87 7.58 0.47
N GLN A 111 -12.07 6.87 -0.65
CA GLN A 111 -12.36 5.45 -0.65
C GLN A 111 -11.14 4.61 -0.25
N MET A 112 -9.94 5.00 -0.69
CA MET A 112 -8.70 4.35 -0.25
C MET A 112 -8.54 4.43 1.27
N ARG A 113 -8.79 5.60 1.86
CA ARG A 113 -8.74 5.79 3.32
C ARG A 113 -9.73 4.91 4.05
N ILE A 114 -10.95 4.77 3.54
CA ILE A 114 -11.99 3.88 4.11
C ILE A 114 -11.48 2.44 4.10
N PHE A 115 -11.02 1.93 2.95
CA PHE A 115 -10.56 0.55 2.83
C PHE A 115 -9.35 0.24 3.72
N ILE A 116 -8.37 1.14 3.77
CA ILE A 116 -7.22 0.98 4.66
C ILE A 116 -7.64 1.00 6.13
N ALA A 117 -8.54 1.91 6.53
CA ALA A 117 -9.02 1.97 7.91
C ALA A 117 -9.79 0.71 8.32
N GLU A 118 -10.62 0.17 7.42
CA GLU A 118 -11.31 -1.11 7.60
C GLU A 118 -10.32 -2.27 7.76
N ASP A 119 -9.34 -2.37 6.87
CA ASP A 119 -8.36 -3.47 6.86
C ASP A 119 -7.47 -3.46 8.11
N LEU A 120 -7.17 -2.26 8.63
CA LEU A 120 -6.40 -2.07 9.87
C LEU A 120 -7.27 -2.05 11.13
N GLY A 121 -8.61 -2.09 10.99
CA GLY A 121 -9.55 -2.03 12.11
C GLY A 121 -9.40 -0.76 12.95
N CYS A 122 -9.21 0.41 12.32
CA CYS A 122 -8.94 1.67 12.99
C CYS A 122 -9.89 2.80 12.56
N HIS A 123 -9.86 3.92 13.27
CA HIS A 123 -10.62 5.12 12.88
C HIS A 123 -9.98 5.80 11.67
N MET A 124 -10.78 6.37 10.77
CA MET A 124 -10.30 7.03 9.55
C MET A 124 -9.31 8.18 9.80
N ASP A 125 -9.38 8.84 10.96
CA ASP A 125 -8.46 9.92 11.33
C ASP A 125 -7.02 9.42 11.58
N ASN A 126 -6.83 8.10 11.75
CA ASN A 126 -5.51 7.49 11.85
C ASN A 126 -4.92 7.14 10.46
N VAL A 127 -5.64 7.43 9.37
CA VAL A 127 -5.24 7.07 8.00
C VAL A 127 -5.23 8.31 7.13
N ASN A 128 -4.07 8.65 6.58
CA ASN A 128 -3.94 9.66 5.53
C ASN A 128 -3.44 9.04 4.23
N VAL A 129 -4.00 9.49 3.11
CA VAL A 129 -3.53 9.17 1.76
C VAL A 129 -3.46 10.48 0.98
N LYS A 130 -2.31 10.75 0.39
CA LYS A 130 -2.05 11.92 -0.43
C LYS A 130 -1.45 11.50 -1.76
N ALA A 131 -1.54 12.36 -2.76
CA ALA A 131 -0.97 12.12 -4.07
C ALA A 131 -0.21 13.34 -4.56
N THR A 132 0.87 13.10 -5.29
CA THR A 132 1.67 14.14 -5.95
C THR A 132 2.10 13.68 -7.33
N THR A 133 2.41 14.64 -8.19
CA THR A 133 3.18 14.37 -9.41
C THR A 133 4.65 14.65 -9.15
N THR A 134 5.51 14.24 -10.08
CA THR A 134 6.93 14.65 -10.10
C THR A 134 7.19 15.72 -11.16
N GLU A 135 6.17 16.50 -11.53
CA GLU A 135 6.29 17.60 -12.50
C GLU A 135 6.95 17.16 -13.83
N LYS A 136 6.53 16.01 -14.35
CA LYS A 136 7.09 15.36 -15.55
C LYS A 136 8.55 14.92 -15.46
N LEU A 137 9.15 14.90 -14.26
CA LEU A 137 10.50 14.42 -14.01
C LEU A 137 10.52 12.93 -13.64
N GLY A 138 11.57 12.23 -14.09
CA GLY A 138 11.78 10.82 -13.73
C GLY A 138 10.76 9.84 -14.35
N PHE A 139 10.83 8.58 -13.91
CA PHE A 139 10.00 7.50 -14.48
C PHE A 139 8.50 7.71 -14.20
N THR A 140 8.15 8.19 -13.02
CA THR A 140 6.77 8.56 -12.68
C THR A 140 6.28 9.72 -13.55
N GLY A 141 7.13 10.72 -13.80
CA GLY A 141 6.80 11.89 -14.62
C GLY A 141 6.66 11.58 -16.11
N ARG A 142 7.40 10.58 -16.61
CA ARG A 142 7.25 10.05 -17.98
C ARG A 142 6.09 9.06 -18.11
N GLY A 143 5.40 8.72 -17.02
CA GLY A 143 4.29 7.76 -17.04
C GLY A 143 4.74 6.32 -17.32
N GLU A 144 5.94 5.95 -16.86
CA GLU A 144 6.48 4.59 -16.98
C GLU A 144 5.95 3.66 -15.86
N GLY A 145 5.51 4.24 -14.75
CA GLY A 145 4.94 3.52 -13.62
C GLY A 145 4.40 4.46 -12.55
N ILE A 146 3.94 3.86 -11.45
CA ILE A 146 3.51 4.54 -10.23
C ILE A 146 4.43 4.07 -9.10
N ALA A 147 4.90 5.01 -8.29
CA ALA A 147 5.58 4.72 -7.04
C ALA A 147 4.70 5.12 -5.85
N CYS A 148 4.92 4.47 -4.72
CA CYS A 148 4.26 4.82 -3.48
C CYS A 148 5.23 4.78 -2.31
N GLU A 149 5.06 5.73 -1.39
CA GLU A 149 5.73 5.73 -0.10
C GLU A 149 4.66 5.62 1.00
N ALA A 150 4.99 4.94 2.09
CA ALA A 150 4.15 4.88 3.27
C ALA A 150 5.00 4.98 4.53
N VAL A 151 4.45 5.66 5.54
CA VAL A 151 4.99 5.66 6.90
C VAL A 151 3.93 5.16 7.87
N ALA A 152 4.35 4.35 8.84
CA ALA A 152 3.49 3.80 9.87
C ALA A 152 4.10 4.00 11.26
N LEU A 153 3.27 4.44 12.20
CA LEU A 153 3.62 4.52 13.61
C LEU A 153 2.84 3.45 14.38
N LEU A 154 3.58 2.57 15.06
CA LEU A 154 3.02 1.56 15.95
C LEU A 154 3.25 1.91 17.42
N MET A 155 2.24 1.62 18.23
CA MET A 155 2.28 1.72 19.68
C MET A 155 2.38 0.30 20.26
N LYS A 156 3.01 0.16 21.43
CA LYS A 156 2.88 -1.10 22.17
C LYS A 156 1.47 -1.18 22.71
N ALA A 157 0.81 -2.32 22.55
CA ALA A 157 -0.45 -2.58 23.22
C ALA A 157 -0.23 -2.42 24.74
N ALA A 158 -1.13 -1.70 25.41
CA ALA A 158 -1.17 -1.74 26.86
C ALA A 158 -1.45 -3.18 27.28
N LYS A 159 -0.76 -3.65 28.34
CA LYS A 159 -1.05 -4.95 28.94
C LYS A 159 -2.42 -4.93 29.61
#